data_AF-A0A7T7XQ06-F1
#
_entry.id   AF-A0A7T7XQ06-F1
#
_cell.length_a   1.000
_cell.length_b   1.000
_cell.length_c   1.000
_cell.angle_alpha   90.00
_cell.angle_beta   90.00
_cell.angle_gamma   90.00
#
_symmetry.space_group_name_H-M   'P 1'
#
loop_
_entity.id
_entity.type
_entity.pdbx_description
1 polymer ?
#
loop_
_entity_poly.entity_id
_entity_poly.type
_entity_poly.pdbx_seq_one_letter_code
_entity_poly.pdbx_strand_id
1 'polypeptide(L)'
;MKYKVILLLIIVLFFSCKSSKNDDEITINKNEYHKIMDELVKLRDNNRKLSEEINTLKERIIQQTKRYQIVKGYNEIIEYEEDYENRAVEFNLIEDTPTDFLFDYYGNGTYLFGLATLEGYYTKVLRKGWEEEDTIIECDGFVITDGPHSYISSIKKLLYSGNTVYDITEEGKVITVIELEQFNEEIINKIRNSTNKNKVLIEVFIRQPTKRHATINFTFVKLHNVL
;
A
#
# COMPACT_ATOMS: atom_id res chain seq x y z
N MET A 1 15.83 20.51 12.21
CA MET A 1 16.91 21.45 12.60
C MET A 1 16.45 22.64 13.47
N LYS A 2 15.30 23.28 13.23
CA LYS A 2 14.87 24.50 13.99
C LYS A 2 14.68 24.30 15.51
N TYR A 3 14.18 23.15 15.98
CA TYR A 3 13.98 22.89 17.42
C TYR A 3 15.27 22.80 18.26
N LYS A 4 16.39 22.43 17.65
CA LYS A 4 17.69 22.39 18.34
C LYS A 4 18.19 23.80 18.68
N VAL A 5 17.82 24.81 17.90
CA VAL A 5 18.24 26.21 18.11
C VAL A 5 17.48 26.85 19.28
N ILE A 6 16.17 26.57 19.40
CA ILE A 6 15.34 27.10 20.49
C ILE A 6 15.75 26.48 21.84
N LEU A 7 15.99 25.16 21.87
CA LEU A 7 16.47 24.50 23.09
C LEU A 7 17.85 25.02 23.51
N LEU A 8 18.74 25.29 22.55
CA LEU A 8 20.05 25.91 22.83
C LEU A 8 19.89 27.31 23.44
N LEU A 9 18.99 28.14 22.92
CA LEU A 9 18.73 29.49 23.43
C LEU A 9 18.15 29.48 24.86
N ILE A 10 17.24 28.55 25.17
CA ILE A 10 16.70 28.37 26.52
C ILE A 10 17.81 27.91 27.48
N ILE A 11 18.66 26.98 27.06
CA ILE A 11 19.81 26.51 27.85
C ILE A 11 20.81 27.66 28.07
N VAL A 12 21.12 28.46 27.06
CA VAL A 12 22.03 29.62 27.19
C VAL A 12 21.45 30.66 28.15
N LEU A 13 20.14 30.95 28.11
CA LEU A 13 19.50 31.88 29.04
C LEU A 13 19.49 31.35 30.49
N PHE A 14 19.33 30.03 30.70
CA PHE A 14 19.39 29.43 32.04
C PHE A 14 20.82 29.30 32.59
N PHE A 15 21.83 29.04 31.74
CA PHE A 15 23.21 28.86 32.18
C PHE A 15 23.98 30.17 32.39
N SER A 16 23.56 31.28 31.76
CA SER A 16 24.11 32.61 32.05
C SER A 16 23.79 33.12 33.45
N CYS A 17 22.92 32.44 34.21
CA CYS A 17 22.52 32.85 35.55
C CYS A 17 23.38 32.23 36.68
N LYS A 18 24.43 31.44 36.36
CA LYS A 18 25.14 30.65 37.41
C LYS A 18 26.67 30.73 37.46
N SER A 19 27.34 31.63 36.74
CA SER A 19 28.81 31.69 36.80
C SER A 19 29.39 33.08 36.52
N SER A 20 29.56 33.88 37.57
CA SER A 20 30.69 34.82 37.73
C SER A 20 30.53 35.62 39.03
N LYS A 21 31.52 35.57 39.92
CA LYS A 21 31.66 36.44 41.10
C LYS A 21 32.15 37.85 40.71
N ASN A 22 31.48 38.47 39.74
CA ASN A 22 31.58 39.89 39.42
C ASN A 22 30.15 40.32 39.10
N ASP A 23 29.54 41.03 40.04
CA ASP A 23 28.13 41.41 40.08
C ASP A 23 27.81 42.53 39.06
N ASP A 24 27.96 42.24 37.77
CA ASP A 24 27.19 42.94 36.75
C ASP A 24 25.81 42.29 36.71
N GLU A 25 24.90 42.81 37.54
CA GLU A 25 23.50 42.38 37.61
C GLU A 25 22.86 42.56 36.23
N ILE A 26 22.77 41.48 35.45
CA ILE A 26 22.05 41.46 34.17
C ILE A 26 20.57 41.67 34.49
N THR A 27 20.18 42.93 34.60
CA THR A 27 18.81 43.34 34.84
C THR A 27 18.08 43.26 33.52
N ILE A 28 17.63 42.06 33.14
CA ILE A 28 16.72 41.93 32.00
C ILE A 28 15.47 42.72 32.34
N ASN A 29 15.17 43.74 31.55
CA ASN A 29 13.99 44.56 31.73
C ASN A 29 12.76 43.65 31.72
N LYS A 30 11.97 43.64 32.80
CA LYS A 30 10.77 42.82 32.96
C LYS A 30 9.82 42.91 31.75
N ASN A 31 9.75 44.08 31.12
CA ASN A 31 8.94 44.31 29.92
C ASN A 31 9.47 43.55 28.70
N GLU A 32 10.79 43.44 28.57
CA GLU A 32 11.44 42.72 27.47
C GLU A 32 11.25 41.20 27.63
N TYR A 33 11.35 40.69 28.86
CA TYR A 33 11.03 39.29 29.15
C TYR A 33 9.59 38.92 28.79
N HIS A 34 8.61 39.74 29.20
CA HIS A 34 7.21 39.51 28.84
C HIS A 34 6.99 39.53 27.33
N LYS A 35 7.63 40.46 26.62
CA LYS A 35 7.57 40.51 25.15
C LYS A 35 8.12 39.23 24.50
N ILE A 36 9.25 38.71 24.98
CA ILE A 36 9.83 37.46 24.47
C ILE A 36 8.90 36.28 24.74
N MET A 37 8.31 36.20 25.94
CA MET A 37 7.36 35.13 26.28
C MET A 37 6.10 35.17 25.41
N ASP A 38 5.57 36.35 25.14
CA ASP A 38 4.42 36.52 24.24
C ASP A 38 4.75 36.09 22.80
N GLU A 39 5.94 36.42 22.31
CA GLU A 39 6.41 35.95 21.00
C GLU A 39 6.58 34.43 20.95
N LEU A 40 7.11 33.81 22.01
CA LEU A 40 7.23 32.35 22.11
C LEU A 40 5.87 31.65 22.13
N VAL A 41 4.88 32.21 22.84
CA VAL A 41 3.50 31.69 22.84
C VAL A 41 2.90 31.79 21.44
N LYS A 42 3.04 32.93 20.76
CA LYS A 42 2.58 33.10 19.37
C LYS A 42 3.24 32.08 18.42
N LEU A 43 4.55 31.87 18.54
CA LEU A 43 5.27 30.89 17.73
C LEU A 43 4.81 29.45 17.98
N ARG A 44 4.58 29.09 19.25
CA ARG A 44 4.04 27.77 19.62
C ARG A 44 2.66 27.56 19.01
N ASP A 45 1.78 28.54 19.13
CA ASP A 45 0.41 28.44 18.64
C ASP A 45 0.36 28.38 17.10
N ASN A 46 1.24 29.13 16.42
CA ASN A 46 1.43 29.03 14.97
C ASN A 46 1.94 27.64 14.54
N ASN A 47 2.91 27.07 15.26
CA ASN A 47 3.41 25.72 14.96
C ASN A 47 2.33 24.65 15.16
N ARG A 48 1.46 24.81 16.17
CA ARG A 48 0.32 23.92 16.38
C ARG A 48 -0.65 24.00 15.20
N LYS A 49 -1.03 25.21 14.78
CA LYS A 49 -1.91 25.42 13.62
C LYS A 49 -1.34 24.83 12.34
N LEU A 50 -0.04 25.04 12.07
CA LEU A 50 0.64 24.45 10.92
C LEU A 50 0.62 22.92 10.95
N SER A 51 0.75 22.31 12.14
CA SER A 51 0.70 20.86 12.28
C SER A 51 -0.70 20.30 11.97
N GLU A 52 -1.75 21.01 12.39
CA GLU A 52 -3.15 20.68 12.06
C GLU A 52 -3.42 20.81 10.55
N GLU A 53 -2.91 21.86 9.91
CA GLU A 53 -3.01 22.05 8.46
C GLU A 53 -2.28 20.94 7.67
N ILE A 54 -1.09 20.53 8.12
CA ILE A 54 -0.34 19.42 7.52
C ILE A 54 -1.13 18.11 7.60
N ASN A 55 -1.74 17.80 8.74
CA ASN A 55 -2.54 16.58 8.89
C ASN A 55 -3.78 16.60 7.99
N THR A 56 -4.46 17.75 7.92
CA THR A 56 -5.61 17.93 7.01
C THR A 56 -5.21 17.74 5.55
N LEU A 57 -4.05 18.26 5.13
CA LEU A 57 -3.54 18.08 3.77
C LEU A 57 -3.18 16.62 3.47
N LYS A 58 -2.57 15.90 4.43
CA LYS A 58 -2.29 14.47 4.27
C LYS A 58 -3.57 13.67 4.03
N GLU A 59 -4.63 13.92 4.80
CA GLU A 59 -5.93 13.27 4.61
C GLU A 59 -6.51 13.57 3.22
N ARG A 60 -6.44 14.82 2.75
CA ARG A 60 -6.88 15.20 1.40
C ARG A 60 -6.10 14.51 0.30
N ILE A 61 -4.77 14.41 0.43
CA ILE A 61 -3.91 13.71 -0.54
C ILE A 61 -4.31 12.22 -0.58
N ILE A 62 -4.49 11.58 0.58
CA ILE A 62 -4.94 10.19 0.64
C ILE A 62 -6.30 10.03 -0.08
N GLN A 63 -7.26 10.91 0.17
CA GLN A 63 -8.56 10.87 -0.51
C GLN A 63 -8.45 11.10 -2.03
N GLN A 64 -7.59 12.02 -2.47
CA GLN A 64 -7.38 12.28 -3.91
C GLN A 64 -6.68 11.11 -4.59
N THR A 65 -5.68 10.49 -3.94
CA THR A 65 -5.05 9.27 -4.43
C THR A 65 -6.05 8.13 -4.55
N LYS A 66 -6.90 7.92 -3.53
CA LYS A 66 -8.02 6.97 -3.57
C LYS A 66 -8.89 7.20 -4.80
N ARG A 67 -9.35 8.45 -5.02
CA ARG A 67 -10.18 8.80 -6.19
C ARG A 67 -9.46 8.57 -7.53
N TYR A 68 -8.18 8.94 -7.61
CA TYR A 68 -7.40 8.76 -8.83
C TYR A 68 -7.24 7.27 -9.17
N GLN A 69 -6.97 6.42 -8.18
CA GLN A 69 -6.85 4.97 -8.38
C GLN A 69 -8.19 4.33 -8.76
N ILE A 70 -9.30 4.79 -8.16
CA ILE A 70 -10.65 4.40 -8.60
C ILE A 70 -10.82 4.73 -10.08
N VAL A 71 -10.60 5.98 -10.48
CA VAL A 71 -10.79 6.45 -11.87
C VAL A 71 -9.86 5.72 -12.84
N LYS A 72 -8.57 5.61 -12.51
CA LYS A 72 -7.60 4.87 -13.31
C LYS A 72 -8.05 3.42 -13.47
N GLY A 73 -8.53 2.84 -12.37
CA GLY A 73 -9.02 1.50 -12.35
C GLY A 73 -10.27 1.28 -13.21
N TYR A 74 -11.23 2.20 -13.14
CA TYR A 74 -12.39 2.22 -14.02
C TYR A 74 -12.00 2.31 -15.50
N ASN A 75 -11.03 3.17 -15.84
CA ASN A 75 -10.57 3.31 -17.23
C ASN A 75 -9.93 2.00 -17.73
N GLU A 76 -9.15 1.31 -16.89
CA GLU A 76 -8.61 -0.01 -17.22
C GLU A 76 -9.71 -1.09 -17.33
N ILE A 77 -10.90 -0.92 -16.73
CA ILE A 77 -12.02 -1.86 -16.90
C ILE A 77 -12.78 -1.58 -18.21
N ILE A 78 -13.04 -0.31 -18.53
CA ILE A 78 -13.76 0.10 -19.75
C ILE A 78 -13.02 -0.39 -21.00
N GLU A 79 -11.68 -0.41 -21.00
CA GLU A 79 -10.89 -0.96 -22.12
C GLU A 79 -11.06 -2.48 -22.31
N TYR A 80 -11.51 -3.22 -21.30
CA TYR A 80 -11.68 -4.68 -21.34
C TYR A 80 -13.14 -5.14 -21.48
N GLU A 81 -14.13 -4.26 -21.30
CA GLU A 81 -15.57 -4.58 -21.30
C GLU A 81 -16.35 -3.90 -22.46
N GLU A 82 -15.89 -4.02 -23.71
CA GLU A 82 -16.72 -3.63 -24.87
C GLU A 82 -18.00 -4.48 -25.04
N ASP A 83 -18.19 -5.54 -24.23
CA ASP A 83 -19.22 -6.57 -24.44
C ASP A 83 -20.17 -6.83 -23.24
N TYR A 84 -20.07 -6.08 -22.13
CA TYR A 84 -20.98 -6.24 -20.97
C TYR A 84 -21.94 -5.05 -20.81
N GLU A 85 -23.23 -5.31 -21.05
CA GLU A 85 -24.33 -4.36 -20.98
C GLU A 85 -24.41 -3.61 -19.63
N ASN A 86 -24.23 -2.27 -19.66
CA ASN A 86 -24.86 -1.23 -18.84
C ASN A 86 -25.43 -1.64 -17.46
N ARG A 87 -24.64 -2.24 -16.56
CA ARG A 87 -24.98 -2.31 -15.14
C ARG A 87 -24.24 -1.19 -14.41
N ALA A 88 -24.98 -0.37 -13.67
CA ALA A 88 -24.37 0.52 -12.71
C ALA A 88 -23.70 -0.34 -11.63
N VAL A 89 -22.38 -0.46 -11.70
CA VAL A 89 -21.59 -1.18 -10.69
C VAL A 89 -21.38 -0.24 -9.51
N GLU A 90 -21.84 -0.65 -8.33
CA GLU A 90 -21.51 0.02 -7.07
C GLU A 90 -20.20 -0.55 -6.53
N PHE A 91 -19.17 0.31 -6.40
CA PHE A 91 -17.88 -0.07 -5.85
C PHE A 91 -17.85 0.26 -4.36
N ASN A 92 -17.76 -0.76 -3.53
CA ASN A 92 -17.55 -0.59 -2.10
C ASN A 92 -16.06 -0.72 -1.78
N LEU A 93 -15.47 0.35 -1.23
CA LEU A 93 -14.08 0.35 -0.79
C LEU A 93 -13.94 -0.54 0.46
N ILE A 94 -13.08 -1.54 0.37
CA ILE A 94 -12.70 -2.42 1.48
C ILE A 94 -11.30 -1.99 1.90
N GLU A 95 -11.19 -0.99 2.79
CA GLU A 95 -9.89 -0.54 3.29
C GLU A 95 -9.29 -1.58 4.24
N ASP A 96 -8.04 -2.00 4.00
CA ASP A 96 -7.25 -2.78 4.97
C ASP A 96 -5.95 -2.04 5.38
N THR A 97 -5.35 -1.18 4.54
CA THR A 97 -4.15 -0.36 4.89
C THR A 97 -4.06 0.94 4.06
N PRO A 98 -3.19 1.92 4.40
CA PRO A 98 -3.02 3.16 3.62
C PRO A 98 -2.45 2.99 2.20
N THR A 99 -1.87 1.83 1.90
CA THR A 99 -1.23 1.52 0.61
C THR A 99 -2.07 0.58 -0.25
N ASP A 100 -3.00 -0.15 0.36
CA ASP A 100 -3.87 -1.09 -0.34
C ASP A 100 -5.23 -0.44 -0.63
N PHE A 101 -5.71 -0.62 -1.85
CA PHE A 101 -6.94 -0.02 -2.33
C PHE A 101 -7.75 -1.06 -3.08
N LEU A 102 -8.59 -1.77 -2.33
CA LEU A 102 -9.42 -2.85 -2.85
C LEU A 102 -10.89 -2.45 -2.87
N PHE A 103 -11.55 -2.79 -3.97
CA PHE A 103 -12.96 -2.54 -4.20
C PHE A 103 -13.68 -3.84 -4.44
N ASP A 104 -14.84 -3.99 -3.83
CA ASP A 104 -15.78 -5.07 -4.11
C ASP A 104 -16.68 -4.70 -5.28
N TYR A 105 -16.62 -5.46 -6.37
CA TYR A 105 -17.40 -5.14 -7.58
C TYR A 105 -18.86 -5.58 -7.49
N TYR A 106 -19.16 -6.65 -6.77
CA TYR A 106 -20.54 -7.15 -6.63
C TYR A 106 -21.10 -6.98 -5.21
N GLY A 107 -20.34 -6.39 -4.28
CA GLY A 107 -20.74 -6.21 -2.88
C GLY A 107 -20.82 -7.53 -2.09
N ASN A 108 -20.22 -8.61 -2.57
CA ASN A 108 -20.26 -9.95 -1.95
C ASN A 108 -18.89 -10.45 -1.44
N GLY A 109 -17.87 -9.62 -1.56
CA GLY A 109 -16.49 -9.84 -1.13
C GLY A 109 -15.79 -10.98 -1.85
N THR A 110 -16.23 -11.31 -3.08
CA THR A 110 -15.68 -12.42 -3.88
C THR A 110 -14.86 -11.90 -5.05
N TYR A 111 -15.30 -10.80 -5.65
CA TYR A 111 -14.69 -10.21 -6.84
C TYR A 111 -14.09 -8.87 -6.48
N LEU A 112 -12.80 -8.90 -6.17
CA LEU A 112 -12.06 -7.71 -5.79
C LEU A 112 -11.32 -7.11 -6.97
N PHE A 113 -11.07 -5.82 -6.85
CA PHE A 113 -10.41 -5.02 -7.84
C PHE A 113 -9.54 -3.94 -7.18
N GLY A 114 -8.36 -3.64 -7.73
CA GLY A 114 -7.54 -2.52 -7.29
C GLY A 114 -6.11 -2.90 -6.91
N LEU A 115 -5.49 -2.16 -6.01
CA LEU A 115 -4.07 -2.31 -5.65
C LEU A 115 -3.92 -3.03 -4.32
N ALA A 116 -3.00 -3.98 -4.22
CA ALA A 116 -2.66 -4.66 -2.97
C ALA A 116 -1.16 -4.92 -2.85
N THR A 117 -0.66 -4.84 -1.63
CA THR A 117 0.66 -5.29 -1.23
C THR A 117 0.57 -6.71 -0.70
N LEU A 118 1.34 -7.62 -1.29
CA LEU A 118 1.39 -9.02 -0.89
C LEU A 118 2.79 -9.37 -0.41
N GLU A 119 2.88 -10.02 0.75
CA GLU A 119 4.12 -10.67 1.19
C GLU A 119 4.07 -12.14 0.80
N GLY A 120 5.15 -12.64 0.22
CA GLY A 120 5.18 -14.04 -0.18
C GLY A 120 6.50 -14.49 -0.77
N TYR A 121 6.46 -15.62 -1.46
CA TYR A 121 7.62 -16.17 -2.13
C TYR A 121 7.25 -16.89 -3.42
N TYR A 122 8.23 -17.00 -4.31
CA TYR A 122 8.09 -17.63 -5.59
C TYR A 122 7.91 -19.15 -5.46
N THR A 123 7.06 -19.70 -6.32
CA THR A 123 6.95 -21.14 -6.55
C THR A 123 6.67 -21.40 -8.02
N LYS A 124 6.98 -22.60 -8.48
CA LYS A 124 6.50 -23.08 -9.78
C LYS A 124 5.15 -23.73 -9.58
N VAL A 125 4.20 -23.46 -10.47
CA VAL A 125 2.86 -24.07 -10.45
C VAL A 125 2.67 -24.80 -11.76
N LEU A 126 2.29 -26.08 -11.68
CA LEU A 126 1.99 -26.87 -12.87
C LEU A 126 0.49 -26.77 -13.16
N ARG A 127 0.14 -26.36 -14.38
CA ARG A 127 -1.25 -26.22 -14.80
C ARG A 127 -1.54 -27.05 -16.02
N LYS A 128 -2.70 -27.69 -16.00
CA LYS A 128 -3.21 -28.46 -17.13
C LYS A 128 -3.98 -27.54 -18.08
N GLY A 129 -3.67 -27.65 -19.37
CA GLY A 129 -4.40 -26.92 -20.39
C GLY A 129 -5.86 -27.28 -20.48
N TRP A 130 -6.72 -26.27 -20.70
CA TRP A 130 -8.14 -26.48 -20.97
C TRP A 130 -8.37 -27.01 -22.40
N GLU A 131 -7.58 -26.54 -23.36
CA GLU A 131 -7.71 -26.92 -24.78
C GLU A 131 -6.84 -28.12 -25.17
N GLU A 132 -5.75 -28.36 -24.43
CA GLU A 132 -4.85 -29.48 -24.63
C GLU A 132 -4.86 -30.34 -23.37
N GLU A 133 -5.81 -31.27 -23.29
CA GLU A 133 -6.07 -32.15 -22.13
C GLU A 133 -4.88 -33.04 -21.71
N ASP A 134 -3.68 -32.87 -22.28
CA ASP A 134 -2.47 -33.58 -21.86
C ASP A 134 -1.24 -32.66 -21.70
N THR A 135 -1.36 -31.35 -21.96
CA THR A 135 -0.24 -30.42 -21.83
C THR A 135 -0.22 -29.83 -20.41
N ILE A 136 0.82 -30.19 -19.65
CA ILE A 136 1.14 -29.54 -18.37
C ILE A 136 2.12 -28.41 -18.65
N ILE A 137 1.73 -27.18 -18.29
CA ILE A 137 2.57 -25.98 -18.43
C ILE A 137 3.02 -25.52 -17.04
N GLU A 138 4.29 -25.12 -16.97
CA GLU A 138 4.87 -24.49 -15.80
C GLU A 138 4.58 -22.98 -15.81
N CYS A 139 3.93 -22.50 -14.75
CA CYS A 139 3.63 -21.10 -14.51
C CYS A 139 4.52 -20.55 -13.39
N ASP A 140 4.87 -19.26 -13.51
CA ASP A 140 5.44 -18.50 -12.41
C ASP A 140 4.35 -18.21 -11.36
N GLY A 141 4.49 -18.82 -10.17
CA GLY A 141 3.56 -18.68 -9.06
C GLY A 141 4.14 -17.90 -7.89
N PHE A 142 3.26 -17.34 -7.08
CA PHE A 142 3.58 -16.60 -5.88
C PHE A 142 2.71 -17.09 -4.72
N VAL A 143 3.35 -17.69 -3.71
CA VAL A 143 2.69 -18.13 -2.48
C VAL A 143 2.51 -16.93 -1.56
N ILE A 144 1.26 -16.56 -1.30
CA ILE A 144 0.91 -15.42 -0.45
C ILE A 144 0.97 -15.87 1.01
N THR A 145 1.84 -15.23 1.78
CA THR A 145 1.99 -15.46 3.22
C THR A 145 1.39 -14.36 4.07
N ASP A 146 1.27 -13.15 3.53
CA ASP A 146 0.59 -12.02 4.17
C ASP A 146 0.03 -11.05 3.11
N GLY A 147 -0.93 -10.20 3.49
CA GLY A 147 -1.58 -9.23 2.62
C GLY A 147 -3.02 -8.91 3.08
N PRO A 148 -3.78 -8.12 2.30
CA PRO A 148 -5.15 -7.76 2.64
C PRO A 148 -6.02 -8.99 2.90
N HIS A 149 -6.65 -9.05 4.08
CA HIS A 149 -7.46 -10.19 4.48
C HIS A 149 -8.63 -10.39 3.52
N SER A 150 -9.23 -9.28 3.07
CA SER A 150 -10.27 -9.24 2.05
C SER A 150 -9.88 -10.01 0.79
N TYR A 151 -8.67 -9.76 0.26
CA TYR A 151 -8.15 -10.43 -0.93
C TYR A 151 -7.86 -11.92 -0.72
N ILE A 152 -7.19 -12.28 0.37
CA ILE A 152 -6.91 -13.70 0.67
C ILE A 152 -8.24 -14.46 0.84
N SER A 153 -9.21 -13.87 1.52
CA SER A 153 -10.54 -14.44 1.70
C SER A 153 -11.29 -14.58 0.38
N SER A 154 -11.23 -13.58 -0.51
CA SER A 154 -11.92 -13.63 -1.80
C SER A 154 -11.39 -14.76 -2.68
N ILE A 155 -10.07 -14.96 -2.72
CA ILE A 155 -9.46 -16.06 -3.48
C ILE A 155 -9.86 -17.41 -2.91
N LYS A 156 -9.85 -17.57 -1.58
CA LYS A 156 -10.31 -18.80 -0.94
C LYS A 156 -11.76 -19.12 -1.31
N LYS A 157 -12.67 -18.12 -1.30
CA LYS A 157 -14.06 -18.30 -1.76
C LYS A 157 -14.14 -18.76 -3.22
N LEU A 158 -13.32 -18.17 -4.10
CA LEU A 158 -13.25 -18.55 -5.51
C LEU A 158 -12.76 -19.99 -5.69
N LEU A 159 -11.70 -20.38 -4.97
CA LEU A 159 -11.20 -21.76 -4.94
C LEU A 159 -12.27 -22.75 -4.48
N TYR A 160 -12.96 -22.45 -3.37
CA TYR A 160 -14.08 -23.29 -2.89
C TYR A 160 -15.27 -23.35 -3.86
N SER A 161 -15.41 -22.36 -4.74
CA SER A 161 -16.43 -22.33 -5.79
C SER A 161 -15.98 -23.00 -7.09
N GLY A 162 -14.81 -23.66 -7.11
CA GLY A 162 -14.29 -24.38 -8.27
C GLY A 162 -13.49 -23.52 -9.26
N ASN A 163 -13.07 -22.31 -8.87
CA ASN A 163 -12.17 -21.51 -9.71
C ASN A 163 -10.79 -22.15 -9.78
N THR A 164 -10.31 -22.42 -11.00
CA THR A 164 -9.02 -23.10 -11.25
C THR A 164 -7.87 -22.15 -11.59
N VAL A 165 -8.11 -20.84 -11.59
CA VAL A 165 -7.09 -19.81 -11.87
C VAL A 165 -6.22 -19.53 -10.65
N TYR A 166 -6.65 -19.94 -9.46
CA TYR A 166 -5.86 -19.89 -8.24
C TYR A 166 -5.49 -21.31 -7.81
N ASP A 167 -4.52 -21.42 -6.91
CA ASP A 167 -4.15 -22.69 -6.31
C ASP A 167 -3.91 -22.50 -4.80
N ILE A 168 -3.76 -23.59 -4.06
CA ILE A 168 -3.53 -23.57 -2.62
C ILE A 168 -2.45 -24.60 -2.25
N THR A 169 -1.51 -24.17 -1.42
CA THR A 169 -0.51 -25.08 -0.83
C THR A 169 -1.16 -26.08 0.13
N GLU A 170 -0.43 -27.14 0.47
CA GLU A 170 -0.85 -28.12 1.48
C GLU A 170 -1.13 -27.47 2.85
N GLU A 171 -0.43 -26.38 3.19
CA GLU A 171 -0.65 -25.61 4.42
C GLU A 171 -1.81 -24.60 4.33
N GLY A 172 -2.56 -24.57 3.22
CA GLY A 172 -3.73 -23.70 3.07
C GLY A 172 -3.39 -22.23 2.70
N LYS A 173 -2.17 -21.98 2.22
CA LYS A 173 -1.77 -20.66 1.68
C LYS A 173 -2.11 -20.56 0.21
N VAL A 174 -2.64 -19.40 -0.18
CA VAL A 174 -3.04 -19.11 -1.55
C VAL A 174 -1.83 -18.96 -2.45
N ILE A 175 -1.94 -19.49 -3.66
CA ILE A 175 -0.98 -19.31 -4.74
C ILE A 175 -1.68 -18.55 -5.87
N THR A 176 -1.06 -17.46 -6.31
CA THR A 176 -1.48 -16.73 -7.52
C THR A 176 -0.40 -16.85 -8.60
N VAL A 177 -0.81 -17.01 -9.84
CA VAL A 177 0.11 -16.88 -10.98
C VAL A 177 0.50 -15.41 -11.12
N ILE A 178 1.75 -15.14 -11.49
CA ILE A 178 2.27 -13.79 -11.74
C ILE A 178 3.01 -13.75 -13.07
N GLU A 179 2.88 -12.65 -13.79
CA GLU A 179 3.59 -12.41 -15.05
C GLU A 179 4.87 -11.61 -14.78
N LEU A 180 6.02 -12.29 -14.85
CA LEU A 180 7.33 -11.71 -14.60
C LEU A 180 7.97 -11.04 -15.83
N GLU A 181 7.51 -11.39 -17.04
CA GLU A 181 8.14 -11.02 -18.33
C GLU A 181 8.30 -9.50 -18.55
N GLN A 182 7.46 -8.69 -17.89
CA GLN A 182 7.47 -7.22 -18.00
C GLN A 182 8.52 -6.54 -17.10
N PHE A 183 9.20 -7.28 -16.22
CA PHE A 183 10.17 -6.73 -15.27
C PHE A 183 11.61 -6.91 -15.73
N ASN A 184 12.51 -6.11 -15.16
CA ASN A 184 13.94 -6.27 -15.40
C ASN A 184 14.49 -7.51 -14.66
N GLU A 185 15.65 -8.00 -15.12
CA GLU A 185 16.31 -9.18 -14.55
C GLU A 185 16.59 -9.07 -13.05
N GLU A 186 16.91 -7.89 -12.54
CA GLU A 186 17.16 -7.69 -11.10
C GLU A 186 15.92 -8.02 -10.27
N ILE A 187 14.76 -7.50 -10.68
CA ILE A 187 13.47 -7.73 -10.02
C ILE A 187 13.05 -9.21 -10.17
N ILE A 188 13.18 -9.77 -11.37
CA ILE A 188 12.87 -11.17 -11.63
C ILE A 188 13.69 -12.08 -10.71
N ASN A 189 15.00 -11.83 -10.60
CA ASN A 189 15.88 -12.61 -9.74
C ASN A 189 15.56 -12.42 -8.25
N LYS A 190 15.17 -11.21 -7.82
CA LYS A 190 14.71 -10.96 -6.45
C LYS A 190 13.48 -11.82 -6.12
N ILE A 191 12.51 -11.91 -7.02
CA ILE A 191 11.32 -12.74 -6.83
C ILE A 191 11.70 -14.24 -6.90
N ARG A 192 12.38 -14.70 -7.94
CA ARG A 192 12.68 -16.12 -8.14
C ARG A 192 13.57 -16.73 -7.04
N ASN A 193 14.41 -15.91 -6.40
CA ASN A 193 15.25 -16.33 -5.27
C ASN A 193 14.56 -16.20 -3.90
N SER A 194 13.30 -15.74 -3.87
CA SER A 194 12.53 -15.68 -2.62
C SER A 194 12.12 -17.08 -2.16
N THR A 195 12.02 -17.25 -0.84
CA THR A 195 11.66 -18.53 -0.20
C THR A 195 10.74 -18.27 1.00
N ASN A 196 10.19 -19.32 1.61
CA ASN A 196 9.38 -19.18 2.83
C ASN A 196 10.11 -18.48 3.99
N LYS A 197 11.45 -18.49 4.01
CA LYS A 197 12.31 -17.81 4.99
C LYS A 197 12.82 -16.45 4.52
N ASN A 198 12.84 -16.22 3.20
CA ASN A 198 13.30 -14.98 2.58
C ASN A 198 12.21 -14.48 1.62
N LYS A 199 11.14 -13.95 2.21
CA LYS A 199 9.98 -13.47 1.48
C LYS A 199 10.26 -12.12 0.85
N VAL A 200 9.45 -11.77 -0.15
CA VAL A 200 9.48 -10.46 -0.79
C VAL A 200 8.10 -9.82 -0.70
N LEU A 201 8.09 -8.49 -0.66
CA LEU A 201 6.89 -7.69 -0.78
C LEU A 201 6.70 -7.30 -2.25
N ILE A 202 5.55 -7.61 -2.80
CA ILE A 202 5.15 -7.23 -4.15
C ILE A 202 3.92 -6.35 -4.08
N GLU A 203 3.87 -5.33 -4.92
CA GLU A 203 2.66 -4.57 -5.16
C GLU A 203 2.02 -5.09 -6.43
N VAL A 204 0.73 -5.42 -6.35
CA VAL A 204 -0.01 -6.00 -7.45
C VAL A 204 -1.30 -5.23 -7.71
N PHE A 205 -1.67 -5.20 -8.97
CA PHE A 205 -2.96 -4.73 -9.41
C PHE A 205 -3.86 -5.93 -9.71
N ILE A 206 -4.91 -6.09 -8.89
CA ILE A 206 -5.89 -7.15 -8.97
C ILE A 206 -6.97 -6.73 -9.96
N ARG A 207 -7.11 -7.56 -11.00
CA ARG A 207 -8.05 -7.46 -12.10
C ARG A 207 -9.11 -8.53 -11.96
N GLN A 208 -10.24 -8.34 -12.62
CA GLN A 208 -11.36 -9.25 -12.47
C GLN A 208 -11.28 -10.49 -13.34
N PRO A 209 -11.94 -11.59 -12.91
CA PRO A 209 -12.41 -12.68 -13.75
C PRO A 209 -13.54 -12.27 -14.69
N THR A 210 -13.22 -11.46 -15.70
CA THR A 210 -14.14 -11.22 -16.83
C THR A 210 -13.98 -12.25 -17.95
N LYS A 211 -12.89 -13.04 -17.97
CA LYS A 211 -12.64 -13.99 -19.07
C LYS A 211 -13.17 -15.40 -18.78
N ARG A 212 -14.04 -15.88 -19.67
CA ARG A 212 -14.26 -17.31 -19.93
C ARG A 212 -13.12 -17.81 -20.85
N HIS A 213 -12.67 -19.05 -20.67
CA HIS A 213 -11.56 -19.65 -21.45
C HIS A 213 -10.21 -18.93 -21.26
N ALA A 214 -9.83 -18.72 -20.00
CA ALA A 214 -8.52 -18.20 -19.63
C ALA A 214 -7.40 -19.12 -20.15
N THR A 215 -6.34 -18.54 -20.71
CA THR A 215 -5.14 -19.28 -21.11
C THR A 215 -4.46 -19.94 -19.90
N ILE A 216 -3.55 -20.87 -20.13
CA ILE A 216 -3.00 -21.73 -19.06
C ILE A 216 -2.21 -20.93 -18.02
N ASN A 217 -1.45 -19.92 -18.46
CA ASN A 217 -0.69 -19.00 -17.61
C ASN A 217 -1.49 -17.76 -17.17
N PHE A 218 -2.80 -17.79 -17.36
CA PHE A 218 -3.63 -16.63 -17.10
C PHE A 218 -3.60 -16.25 -15.61
N THR A 219 -3.53 -14.95 -15.34
CA THR A 219 -3.62 -14.39 -14.00
C THR A 219 -4.57 -13.19 -13.92
N PHE A 220 -5.24 -13.08 -12.78
CA PHE A 220 -6.00 -11.90 -12.39
C PHE A 220 -5.13 -10.85 -11.69
N VAL A 221 -3.82 -11.08 -11.61
CA VAL A 221 -2.90 -10.28 -10.84
C VAL A 221 -1.81 -9.76 -11.77
N LYS A 222 -1.80 -8.45 -11.98
CA LYS A 222 -0.70 -7.80 -12.68
C LYS A 222 0.28 -7.29 -11.64
N LEU A 223 1.49 -7.84 -11.64
CA LEU A 223 2.57 -7.31 -10.81
C LEU A 223 2.85 -5.85 -11.21
N HIS A 224 2.91 -4.96 -10.22
CA HIS A 224 3.13 -3.53 -10.40
C HIS A 224 4.55 -3.13 -9.96
N ASN A 225 4.99 -3.59 -8.79
CA ASN A 225 6.29 -3.26 -8.23
C ASN A 225 6.78 -4.34 -7.25
N VAL A 226 8.07 -4.29 -6.91
CA VAL A 226 8.66 -5.08 -5.82
C VAL A 226 9.31 -4.13 -4.83
N LEU A 227 8.85 -4.17 -3.57
CA LEU A 227 9.25 -3.25 -2.50
C LEU A 227 10.54 -3.71 -1.79
#